data_AF-A0A6M5J2M7-F1
#
_entry.id   AF-A0A6M5J2M7-F1
#
_cell.length_a   1.000
_cell.length_b   1.000
_cell.length_c   1.000
_cell.angle_alpha   90.00
_cell.angle_beta   90.00
_cell.angle_gamma   90.00
#
_symmetry.space_group_name_H-M   'P 1'
#
loop_
_entity.id
_entity.type
_entity.pdbx_description
1 polymer ?
#
loop_
_entity_poly.entity_id
_entity_poly.type
_entity_poly.pdbx_seq_one_letter_code
_entity_poly.pdbx_strand_id
1 'polypeptide(L)'
;MSEAEGHDDRKTRDEFAEAVNMTAKELREWLDTDESKDVGQKPSGGGESTGHESGRHIVRILEKKQADYTADDYAHMRKVVGYVARHSAQRPKGDVEDTAWRHSLMNWGNDPLK
;
A
#
# COMPACT_ATOMS: atom_id res chain seq x y z
N MET A 1 -14.81 19.30 11.68
CA MET A 1 -13.70 19.34 10.73
C MET A 1 -13.35 20.79 10.48
N SER A 2 -12.13 21.17 10.82
CA SER A 2 -11.58 22.49 10.47
C SER A 2 -11.23 22.55 8.98
N GLU A 3 -11.09 23.76 8.42
CA GLU A 3 -10.62 23.95 7.04
C GLU A 3 -9.21 23.39 6.82
N ALA A 4 -8.37 23.43 7.87
CA ALA A 4 -7.01 22.87 7.84
C ALA A 4 -7.03 21.33 7.75
N GLU A 5 -7.87 20.65 8.54
CA GLU A 5 -8.06 19.20 8.46
C GLU A 5 -8.60 18.79 7.07
N GLY A 6 -9.58 19.52 6.53
CA GLY A 6 -10.12 19.24 5.20
C GLY A 6 -9.13 19.43 4.04
N HIS A 7 -8.15 20.32 4.21
CA HIS A 7 -7.05 20.50 3.25
C HIS A 7 -6.03 19.36 3.35
N ASP A 8 -5.66 18.95 4.57
CA ASP A 8 -4.72 17.84 4.82
C ASP A 8 -5.28 16.49 4.32
N ASP A 9 -6.56 16.24 4.55
CA ASP A 9 -7.25 15.04 4.07
C ASP A 9 -7.22 14.95 2.54
N ARG A 10 -7.50 16.07 1.84
CA ARG A 10 -7.48 16.10 0.38
C ARG A 10 -6.09 15.78 -0.15
N LYS A 11 -5.07 16.46 0.37
CA LYS A 11 -3.68 16.23 -0.02
C LYS A 11 -3.27 14.77 0.21
N THR A 12 -3.63 14.22 1.36
CA THR A 12 -3.36 12.81 1.69
C THR A 12 -3.96 11.84 0.66
N ARG A 13 -5.19 12.08 0.20
CA ARG A 13 -5.81 11.23 -0.82
C ARG A 13 -5.14 11.36 -2.17
N ASP A 14 -4.78 12.58 -2.57
CA ASP A 14 -4.15 12.82 -3.87
C ASP A 14 -2.78 12.11 -3.91
N GLU A 15 -1.96 12.26 -2.87
CA GLU A 15 -0.68 11.54 -2.75
C GLU A 15 -0.87 10.01 -2.68
N PHE A 16 -1.92 9.53 -2.00
CA PHE A 16 -2.24 8.11 -1.95
C PHE A 16 -2.65 7.56 -3.31
N ALA A 17 -3.45 8.30 -4.08
CA ALA A 17 -3.86 7.92 -5.43
C ALA A 17 -2.67 7.91 -6.41
N GLU A 18 -1.65 8.72 -6.19
CA GLU A 18 -0.39 8.67 -6.93
C GLU A 18 0.48 7.46 -6.52
N ALA A 19 0.49 7.11 -5.24
CA ALA A 19 1.30 6.01 -4.72
C ALA A 19 0.70 4.62 -5.06
N VAL A 20 -0.62 4.47 -5.07
CA VAL A 20 -1.31 3.18 -5.28
C VAL A 20 -1.80 3.10 -6.72
N ASN A 21 -1.11 2.31 -7.55
CA ASN A 21 -1.43 2.12 -8.97
C ASN A 21 -2.10 0.76 -9.28
N MET A 22 -2.36 -0.06 -8.26
CA MET A 22 -3.14 -1.29 -8.38
C MET A 22 -4.60 -1.04 -7.98
N THR A 23 -5.52 -1.58 -8.77
CA THR A 23 -6.94 -1.61 -8.40
C THR A 23 -7.17 -2.54 -7.20
N ALA A 24 -8.30 -2.37 -6.50
CA ALA A 24 -8.69 -3.27 -5.41
C ALA A 24 -8.75 -4.74 -5.86
N LYS A 25 -9.17 -4.99 -7.11
CA LYS A 25 -9.23 -6.34 -7.67
C LYS A 25 -7.84 -6.93 -7.86
N GLU A 26 -6.94 -6.21 -8.53
CA GLU A 26 -5.58 -6.70 -8.79
C GLU A 26 -4.80 -6.90 -7.48
N LEU A 27 -4.99 -6.00 -6.51
CA LEU A 27 -4.36 -6.14 -5.21
C LEU A 27 -4.92 -7.34 -4.43
N ARG A 28 -6.23 -7.62 -4.49
CA ARG A 28 -6.79 -8.85 -3.89
C ARG A 28 -6.19 -10.11 -4.51
N GLU A 29 -6.15 -10.17 -5.85
CA GLU A 29 -5.58 -11.31 -6.57
C GLU A 29 -4.09 -11.50 -6.22
N TRP A 30 -3.34 -10.41 -6.09
CA TRP A 30 -1.96 -10.45 -5.64
C TRP A 30 -1.81 -10.94 -4.20
N LEU A 31 -2.63 -10.46 -3.26
CA LEU A 31 -2.54 -10.86 -1.84
C LEU A 31 -2.87 -12.35 -1.63
N ASP A 32 -3.61 -12.97 -2.54
CA ASP A 32 -3.92 -14.40 -2.46
C ASP A 32 -2.74 -15.31 -2.85
N THR A 33 -1.65 -14.75 -3.42
CA THR A 33 -0.48 -15.54 -3.83
C THR A 33 0.44 -15.90 -2.66
N ASP A 34 1.28 -16.92 -2.85
CA ASP A 34 2.23 -17.32 -1.82
C ASP A 34 3.41 -16.34 -1.73
N GLU A 35 3.81 -15.76 -2.86
CA GLU A 35 4.83 -14.71 -2.94
C GLU A 35 4.45 -13.49 -2.08
N SER A 36 3.17 -13.10 -2.13
CA SER A 36 2.65 -12.00 -1.33
C SER A 36 2.67 -12.32 0.18
N LYS A 37 2.27 -13.54 0.57
CA LYS A 37 2.23 -13.99 1.98
C LYS A 37 3.63 -14.18 2.57
N ASP A 38 4.62 -14.49 1.74
CA ASP A 38 5.97 -14.77 2.18
C ASP A 38 6.85 -13.52 2.31
N VAL A 39 6.60 -12.49 1.50
CA VAL A 39 7.43 -11.28 1.50
C VAL A 39 7.10 -10.32 2.65
N GLY A 40 8.14 -9.63 3.15
CA GLY A 40 8.03 -8.53 4.10
C GLY A 40 8.35 -8.91 5.55
N GLN A 41 8.31 -7.91 6.42
CA GLN A 41 8.62 -8.06 7.84
C GLN A 41 7.48 -8.77 8.57
N LYS A 42 7.79 -9.86 9.28
CA LYS A 42 6.85 -10.62 10.11
C LYS A 42 7.07 -10.31 11.61
N PRO A 43 6.02 -10.40 12.46
CA PRO A 43 6.15 -10.28 13.91
C PRO A 43 7.09 -11.33 14.53
N SER A 44 7.60 -11.03 15.72
CA SER A 44 8.35 -12.01 16.52
C SER A 44 7.41 -13.14 16.93
N GLY A 45 7.67 -14.35 16.43
CA GLY A 45 6.76 -15.50 16.55
C GLY A 45 6.10 -15.95 15.23
N GLY A 46 6.41 -15.27 14.12
CA GLY A 46 5.85 -15.58 12.81
C GLY A 46 4.48 -14.94 12.60
N GLY A 47 3.79 -15.39 11.55
CA GLY A 47 2.50 -14.85 11.12
C GLY A 47 2.59 -13.99 9.86
N GLU A 48 1.54 -13.22 9.64
CA GLU A 48 1.40 -12.35 8.47
C GLU A 48 2.40 -11.20 8.49
N SER A 49 2.89 -10.81 7.30
CA SER A 49 3.77 -9.66 7.18
C SER A 49 3.02 -8.34 7.29
N THR A 50 3.68 -7.31 7.82
CA THR A 50 3.12 -5.95 7.90
C THR A 50 2.68 -5.44 6.53
N GLY A 51 3.39 -5.81 5.46
CA GLY A 51 3.05 -5.41 4.10
C GLY A 51 1.77 -6.07 3.62
N HIS A 52 1.64 -7.39 3.80
CA HIS A 52 0.44 -8.11 3.41
C HIS A 52 -0.80 -7.60 4.17
N GLU A 53 -0.65 -7.32 5.48
CA GLU A 53 -1.72 -6.71 6.29
C GLU A 53 -2.12 -5.33 5.75
N SER A 54 -1.12 -4.51 5.39
CA SER A 54 -1.31 -3.19 4.78
C SER A 54 -2.09 -3.30 3.47
N GLY A 55 -1.74 -4.25 2.61
CA GLY A 55 -2.44 -4.50 1.35
C GLY A 55 -3.93 -4.75 1.55
N ARG A 56 -4.31 -5.55 2.55
CA ARG A 56 -5.73 -5.76 2.88
C ARG A 56 -6.42 -4.49 3.36
N HIS A 57 -5.73 -3.59 4.06
CA HIS A 57 -6.28 -2.29 4.42
C HIS A 57 -6.46 -1.41 3.19
N ILE A 58 -5.48 -1.36 2.30
CA ILE A 58 -5.58 -0.64 1.02
C ILE A 58 -6.80 -1.11 0.23
N VAL A 59 -7.03 -2.43 0.11
CA VAL A 59 -8.25 -2.97 -0.52
C VAL A 59 -9.51 -2.40 0.12
N ARG A 60 -9.63 -2.40 1.45
CA ARG A 60 -10.78 -1.83 2.16
C ARG A 60 -10.95 -0.34 1.88
N ILE A 61 -9.87 0.42 1.79
CA ILE A 61 -9.91 1.86 1.45
C ILE A 61 -10.41 2.06 0.03
N LEU A 62 -9.88 1.30 -0.94
CA LEU A 62 -10.25 1.42 -2.36
C LEU A 62 -11.72 1.03 -2.63
N GLU A 63 -12.32 0.21 -1.76
CA GLU A 63 -13.74 -0.20 -1.84
C GLU A 63 -14.70 0.72 -1.07
N LYS A 64 -14.18 1.57 -0.18
CA LYS A 64 -14.97 2.54 0.59
C LYS A 64 -15.30 3.76 -0.28
N LYS A 65 -16.43 4.40 0.03
CA LYS A 65 -16.70 5.74 -0.48
C LYS A 65 -15.90 6.74 0.34
N GLN A 66 -15.43 7.81 -0.30
CA GLN A 66 -14.66 8.86 0.36
C GLN A 66 -15.37 9.46 1.60
N ALA A 67 -16.70 9.54 1.58
CA ALA A 67 -17.50 10.03 2.70
C ALA A 67 -17.44 9.13 3.95
N ASP A 68 -17.03 7.87 3.78
CA ASP A 68 -16.93 6.85 4.82
C ASP A 68 -15.49 6.68 5.34
N TYR A 69 -14.54 7.50 4.87
CA TYR A 69 -13.16 7.46 5.34
C TYR A 69 -13.06 7.92 6.80
N THR A 70 -12.30 7.15 7.57
CA THR A 70 -12.02 7.41 8.98
C THR A 70 -10.65 8.05 9.15
N ALA A 71 -10.39 8.61 10.34
CA ALA A 71 -9.05 9.11 10.69
C ALA A 71 -7.96 8.02 10.55
N ASP A 72 -8.31 6.76 10.85
CA ASP A 72 -7.41 5.62 10.68
C ASP A 72 -7.12 5.32 9.20
N ASP A 73 -8.08 5.51 8.31
CA ASP A 73 -7.87 5.37 6.86
C ASP A 73 -6.89 6.44 6.36
N TYR A 74 -7.07 7.71 6.75
CA TYR A 74 -6.13 8.78 6.39
C TYR A 74 -4.74 8.58 7.00
N ALA A 75 -4.64 8.10 8.24
CA ALA A 75 -3.36 7.73 8.84
C ALA A 75 -2.68 6.60 8.07
N HIS A 76 -3.45 5.60 7.63
CA HIS A 76 -2.94 4.51 6.82
C HIS A 76 -2.49 4.98 5.43
N MET A 77 -3.25 5.85 4.75
CA MET A 77 -2.86 6.44 3.47
C MET A 77 -1.49 7.13 3.55
N ARG A 78 -1.26 7.97 4.57
CA ARG A 78 0.04 8.63 4.78
C ARG A 78 1.18 7.62 5.00
N LYS A 79 0.91 6.54 5.72
CA LYS A 79 1.86 5.44 5.92
C LYS A 79 2.22 4.76 4.58
N VAL A 80 1.23 4.51 3.73
CA VAL A 80 1.41 3.91 2.39
C VAL A 80 2.26 4.81 1.50
N VAL A 81 1.92 6.10 1.40
CA VAL A 81 2.69 7.09 0.62
C VAL A 81 4.15 7.09 1.04
N GLY A 82 4.42 7.20 2.34
CA GLY A 82 5.79 7.22 2.86
C GLY A 82 6.55 5.90 2.61
N TYR A 83 5.86 4.76 2.70
CA TYR A 83 6.48 3.46 2.41
C TYR A 83 6.83 3.32 0.93
N VAL A 84 5.87 3.56 0.03
CA VAL A 84 6.06 3.44 -1.42
C VAL A 84 7.17 4.37 -1.88
N ALA A 85 7.14 5.65 -1.50
CA ALA A 85 8.17 6.61 -1.90
C ALA A 85 9.59 6.16 -1.50
N ARG A 86 9.76 5.74 -0.24
CA ARG A 86 11.07 5.30 0.28
C ARG A 86 11.52 3.99 -0.37
N HIS A 87 10.62 3.02 -0.55
CA HIS A 87 10.99 1.71 -1.04
C HIS A 87 11.21 1.72 -2.56
N SER A 88 10.45 2.50 -3.32
CA SER A 88 10.68 2.72 -4.75
C SER A 88 12.05 3.36 -5.02
N ALA A 89 12.52 4.26 -4.16
CA ALA A 89 13.86 4.85 -4.26
C ALA A 89 15.01 3.83 -4.08
N GLN A 90 14.71 2.64 -3.52
CA GLN A 90 15.68 1.56 -3.30
C GLN A 90 15.68 0.53 -4.44
N ARG A 91 15.19 0.90 -5.63
CA ARG A 91 15.09 0.00 -6.78
C ARG A 91 16.42 -0.73 -7.07
N PRO A 92 16.44 -2.08 -7.05
CA PRO A 92 17.61 -2.85 -7.43
C PRO A 92 18.01 -2.60 -8.89
N LYS A 93 19.29 -2.83 -9.19
CA LYS A 93 19.77 -2.85 -10.58
C LYS A 93 19.38 -4.17 -11.24
N GLY A 94 19.08 -4.13 -12.54
CA GLY A 94 18.76 -5.31 -13.35
C GLY A 94 17.26 -5.56 -13.44
N ASP A 95 16.92 -6.81 -13.74
CA ASP A 95 15.53 -7.27 -13.78
C ASP A 95 14.94 -7.32 -12.36
N VAL A 96 13.72 -6.80 -12.23
CA VAL A 96 13.01 -6.66 -10.96
C VAL A 96 11.69 -7.44 -10.95
N GLU A 97 11.35 -8.16 -12.02
CA GLU A 97 10.06 -8.83 -12.23
C GLU A 97 9.71 -9.76 -11.06
N ASP A 98 10.61 -10.67 -10.68
CA ASP A 98 10.38 -11.65 -9.61
C ASP A 98 11.28 -11.38 -8.40
N THR A 99 11.15 -10.19 -7.82
CA THR A 99 12.00 -9.77 -6.68
C THR A 99 11.18 -9.46 -5.44
N ALA A 100 11.76 -9.75 -4.28
CA ALA A 100 11.19 -9.37 -2.99
C ALA A 100 10.93 -7.85 -2.89
N TRP A 101 11.71 -7.03 -3.60
CA TRP A 101 11.48 -5.58 -3.70
C TRP A 101 10.15 -5.26 -4.39
N ARG A 102 9.92 -5.81 -5.59
CA ARG A 102 8.66 -5.60 -6.33
C ARG A 102 7.49 -6.20 -5.56
N HIS A 103 7.61 -7.45 -5.10
CA HIS A 103 6.56 -8.14 -4.36
C HIS A 103 6.16 -7.37 -3.10
N SER A 104 7.15 -6.78 -2.40
CA SER A 104 6.88 -5.93 -1.25
C SER A 104 6.17 -4.63 -1.66
N LEU A 105 6.54 -3.97 -2.76
CA LEU A 105 5.77 -2.81 -3.25
C LEU A 105 4.33 -3.17 -3.62
N MET A 106 4.12 -4.34 -4.24
CA MET A 106 2.78 -4.82 -4.62
C MET A 106 1.92 -5.12 -3.39
N ASN A 107 2.49 -5.61 -2.30
CA ASN A 107 1.78 -5.70 -1.00
C ASN A 107 1.31 -4.34 -0.48
N TRP A 108 1.89 -3.25 -0.95
CA TRP A 108 1.51 -1.87 -0.63
C TRP A 108 0.74 -1.19 -1.77
N GLY A 109 0.18 -1.97 -2.70
CA GLY A 109 -0.68 -1.47 -3.78
C GLY A 109 0.06 -0.76 -4.92
N ASN A 110 1.38 -0.85 -4.98
CA ASN A 110 2.20 -0.29 -6.05
C ASN A 110 2.89 -1.41 -6.83
N ASP A 111 2.53 -1.58 -8.11
CA ASP A 111 3.31 -2.39 -9.03
C ASP A 111 4.22 -1.48 -9.88
N PRO A 112 5.55 -1.46 -9.65
CA PRO A 112 6.49 -0.61 -10.37
C PRO A 112 6.70 -0.99 -11.84
N LEU A 113 6.07 -2.07 -12.32
CA LEU A 113 6.10 -2.47 -13.73
C LEU A 113 4.80 -2.13 -14.49
N LYS A 114 3.87 -1.40 -13.86
CA LYS A 114 2.71 -0.81 -14.53
C LYS A 114 2.97 0.57 -15.10
#